data_AF-A0A6H9V6W3-F1
#
_entry.id   AF-A0A6H9V6W3-F1
#
_cell.length_a   1.000
_cell.length_b   1.000
_cell.length_c   1.000
_cell.angle_alpha   90.00
_cell.angle_beta   90.00
_cell.angle_gamma   90.00
#
_symmetry.space_group_name_H-M   'P 1'
#
loop_
_entity.id
_entity.type
_entity.pdbx_description
1 polymer ?
#
loop_
_entity_poly.entity_id
_entity_poly.type
_entity_poly.pdbx_seq_one_letter_code
_entity_poly.pdbx_strand_id
1 'polypeptide(L)' 'MDLDDEALEEAAKELGTTTKRDTVNTALREVTARYRRLRALDEARTLAADGALDMDLLLDKSKYRPTSAADDVRDGGVDE' A
#
# COMPACT_ATOMS: atom_id res chain seq x y z
N MET A 1 7.07 24.36 -24.13
CA MET A 1 7.68 23.16 -23.53
C MET A 1 7.46 22.06 -24.52
N ASP A 2 8.52 21.41 -24.95
CA ASP A 2 8.41 20.24 -25.82
C ASP A 2 8.19 19.02 -24.92
N LEU A 3 7.23 18.18 -25.25
CA LEU A 3 6.87 16.98 -24.50
C LEU A 3 6.90 15.81 -25.46
N ASP A 4 7.43 14.69 -24.99
CA ASP A 4 7.37 13.43 -25.72
C ASP A 4 5.91 12.95 -25.74
N ASP A 5 5.32 12.97 -26.94
CA ASP A 5 3.92 12.62 -27.15
C ASP A 5 3.66 11.12 -26.95
N GLU A 6 4.64 10.25 -27.22
CA GLU A 6 4.53 8.81 -26.99
C GLU A 6 4.53 8.53 -25.48
N ALA A 7 5.47 9.11 -24.74
CA ALA A 7 5.52 8.99 -23.28
C ALA A 7 4.25 9.55 -22.62
N LEU A 8 3.69 10.62 -23.18
CA LEU A 8 2.46 11.22 -22.69
C LEU A 8 1.23 10.35 -22.95
N GLU A 9 1.16 9.68 -24.09
CA GLU A 9 0.08 8.76 -24.41
C GLU A 9 0.10 7.51 -23.52
N GLU A 10 1.29 6.95 -23.26
CA GLU A 10 1.45 5.86 -22.31
C GLU A 10 1.05 6.27 -20.89
N ALA A 11 1.50 7.44 -20.43
CA ALA A 11 1.07 7.98 -19.14
C ALA A 11 -0.45 8.21 -19.10
N ALA A 12 -1.07 8.61 -20.21
CA ALA A 12 -2.51 8.83 -20.27
C ALA A 12 -3.30 7.53 -20.10
N LYS A 13 -2.84 6.44 -20.73
CA LYS A 13 -3.41 5.08 -20.57
C LYS A 13 -3.29 4.60 -19.13
N GLU A 14 -2.09 4.68 -18.56
CA GLU A 14 -1.81 4.25 -17.18
C GLU A 14 -2.60 5.05 -16.14
N LEU A 15 -2.76 6.37 -16.36
CA LEU A 15 -3.46 7.26 -15.44
C LEU A 15 -4.97 7.37 -15.72
N GLY A 16 -5.47 6.75 -16.80
CA GLY A 16 -6.87 6.82 -17.21
C GLY A 16 -7.34 8.24 -17.56
N THR A 17 -6.45 9.07 -18.09
CA THR A 17 -6.75 10.48 -18.45
C THR A 17 -6.96 10.64 -19.95
N THR A 18 -7.79 11.59 -20.35
CA THR A 18 -8.14 11.81 -21.77
C THR A 18 -7.52 13.07 -22.37
N THR A 19 -6.95 13.96 -21.54
CA THR A 19 -6.32 15.20 -22.01
C THR A 19 -4.87 15.27 -21.56
N LYS A 20 -3.99 15.78 -22.45
CA LYS A 20 -2.56 16.00 -22.17
C LYS A 20 -2.33 16.77 -20.86
N ARG A 21 -3.15 17.80 -20.61
CA ARG A 21 -3.08 18.61 -19.37
C ARG A 21 -3.41 17.79 -18.13
N ASP A 22 -4.45 16.96 -18.18
CA ASP A 22 -4.84 16.13 -17.06
C ASP A 22 -3.81 15.03 -16.79
N THR A 23 -3.25 14.44 -17.85
CA THR A 23 -2.15 13.47 -17.76
C THR A 23 -0.95 14.07 -17.03
N VAL A 24 -0.47 15.24 -17.47
CA VAL A 24 0.68 15.91 -16.82
C VAL A 24 0.37 16.24 -15.37
N ASN A 25 -0.77 16.86 -15.09
CA ASN A 25 -1.12 17.25 -13.73
C ASN A 25 -1.26 16.05 -12.79
N THR A 26 -1.86 14.96 -13.26
CA THR A 26 -2.02 13.74 -12.48
C THR A 26 -0.69 13.02 -12.30
N ALA A 27 0.13 12.90 -13.35
CA ALA A 27 1.47 12.32 -13.26
C ALA A 27 2.34 13.05 -12.22
N LEU A 28 2.36 14.38 -12.23
CA LEU A 28 3.14 15.17 -11.28
C LEU A 28 2.68 14.96 -9.82
N ARG A 29 1.35 14.87 -9.60
CA ARG A 29 0.80 14.55 -8.28
C ARG A 29 1.17 13.15 -7.82
N GLU A 30 1.01 12.15 -8.69
CA GLU A 30 1.33 10.75 -8.38
C GLU A 30 2.81 10.55 -8.10
N VAL A 31 3.70 11.14 -8.91
CA VAL A 31 5.15 11.07 -8.69
C VAL A 31 5.52 11.68 -7.33
N THR A 32 4.97 12.85 -7.00
CA THR A 32 5.23 13.49 -5.70
C THR A 32 4.69 12.66 -4.55
N ALA A 33 3.48 12.10 -4.68
CA ALA A 33 2.88 11.23 -3.67
C ALA A 33 3.70 9.95 -3.47
N ARG A 34 4.19 9.35 -4.56
CA ARG A 34 5.05 8.16 -4.54
C ARG A 34 6.36 8.45 -3.79
N TYR A 35 7.04 9.56 -4.07
CA TYR A 35 8.25 9.93 -3.36
C TYR A 35 8.00 10.20 -1.86
N ARG A 36 6.88 10.83 -1.50
CA ARG A 36 6.51 11.00 -0.08
C ARG A 36 6.31 9.66 0.62
N ARG A 37 5.60 8.71 0.00
CA ARG A 37 5.39 7.36 0.54
C ARG A 37 6.72 6.62 0.71
N LEU A 38 7.62 6.72 -0.26
CA LEU A 38 8.95 6.08 -0.19
C LEU A 38 9.81 6.67 0.92
N ARG A 39 9.84 8.00 1.09
CA ARG A 39 10.55 8.65 2.20
C ARG A 39 9.98 8.20 3.54
N ALA A 40 8.65 8.23 3.70
CA ALA A 40 8.02 7.80 4.95
C ALA A 40 8.32 6.33 5.28
N LEU A 41 8.39 5.47 4.26
CA LEU A 41 8.77 4.07 4.44
C LEU A 41 10.24 3.92 4.88
N ASP A 42 11.15 4.72 4.32
CA ASP A 42 12.57 4.73 4.69
C ASP A 42 12.78 5.22 6.13
N GLU A 43 12.09 6.30 6.51
CA GLU A 43 12.07 6.81 7.89
C GLU A 43 11.51 5.75 8.85
N ALA A 44 10.40 5.08 8.49
CA ALA A 44 9.81 4.02 9.31
C ALA A 44 10.75 2.82 9.47
N ARG A 45 11.50 2.44 8.42
CA ARG A 45 12.52 1.38 8.51
C ARG A 45 13.66 1.75 9.45
N THR A 46 14.11 3.00 9.40
CA THR A 46 15.15 3.51 10.29
C THR A 46 14.67 3.47 11.74
N LEU A 47 13.48 4.01 12.02
CA LEU A 47 12.89 3.98 13.36
C LEU A 47 12.70 2.55 13.89
N ALA A 48 12.27 1.62 13.05
CA ALA A 48 12.14 0.21 13.43
C ALA A 48 13.51 -0.42 13.76
N ALA A 49 14.55 -0.12 12.98
CA ALA A 49 15.91 -0.60 13.25
C ALA A 49 16.49 -0.01 14.54
N ASP A 50 16.14 1.24 14.86
CA ASP A 50 16.54 1.94 16.09
C ASP A 50 15.71 1.49 17.31
N GLY A 51 14.78 0.54 17.16
CA GLY A 51 13.99 -0.01 18.24
C GLY A 51 12.82 0.88 18.68
N ALA A 52 12.39 1.84 17.86
CA ALA A 52 11.20 2.65 18.14
C ALA A 52 9.90 1.82 18.16
N LEU A 53 9.94 0.61 17.60
CA LEU A 53 8.85 -0.37 17.62
C LEU A 53 9.37 -1.70 18.19
N ASP A 54 8.60 -2.29 19.10
CA ASP A 54 8.84 -3.65 19.58
C ASP A 54 8.37 -4.66 18.52
N MET A 55 9.29 -5.02 17.63
CA MET A 55 9.01 -5.94 16.52
C MET A 55 8.70 -7.35 17.01
N ASP A 56 9.25 -7.77 18.15
CA ASP A 56 9.00 -9.10 18.72
C ASP A 56 7.54 -9.21 19.18
N LEU A 57 7.04 -8.17 19.86
CA LEU A 57 5.63 -8.09 20.24
C LEU A 57 4.70 -8.03 19.02
N LEU A 58 5.03 -7.23 17.99
CA LEU A 58 4.19 -7.06 16.81
C LEU A 58 4.12 -8.32 15.93
N LEU A 59 5.20 -9.11 15.91
CA LEU A 59 5.27 -10.35 15.14
C LEU A 59 4.77 -11.57 15.91
N ASP A 60 4.49 -11.45 17.22
CA ASP A 60 3.88 -12.51 18.02
C ASP A 60 2.39 -12.71 17.65
N LYS A 61 2.17 -13.64 16.71
CA LYS A 61 0.83 -14.03 16.24
C LYS A 61 -0.04 -14.64 17.33
N SER A 62 0.52 -15.14 18.44
CA SER A 62 -0.27 -15.68 19.56
C SER A 62 -1.02 -14.59 20.32
N LYS A 63 -0.55 -13.34 20.23
CA LYS A 63 -1.16 -12.14 20.81
C LYS A 63 -2.08 -11.42 19.83
N TYR A 64 -1.98 -11.74 18.54
CA TYR A 64 -2.86 -11.17 17.53
C TYR A 64 -4.24 -11.79 17.66
N ARG A 65 -5.26 -10.94 17.85
CA ARG A 65 -6.71 -11.22 17.93
C ARG A 65 -7.00 -12.73 18.04
N PRO A 66 -7.30 -13.27 19.23
CA PRO A 66 -7.79 -14.64 19.31
C PRO A 66 -9.06 -14.68 18.47
N THR A 67 -9.01 -15.31 17.30
CA THR A 67 -10.24 -15.76 16.66
C THR A 67 -10.91 -16.58 17.73
N SER A 68 -12.04 -16.08 18.21
CA SER A 68 -12.78 -16.70 19.27
C SER A 68 -12.96 -18.16 18.89
N ALA A 69 -12.56 -19.07 19.77
CA ALA A 69 -12.88 -20.50 19.72
C ALA A 69 -14.42 -20.77 19.65
N ALA A 70 -15.24 -19.73 19.53
CA ALA A 70 -16.68 -19.77 19.33
C ALA A 70 -17.11 -19.88 17.84
N ASP A 71 -16.22 -19.66 16.86
CA ASP A 71 -16.58 -19.81 15.43
C ASP A 71 -16.29 -21.20 14.85
N ASP A 72 -15.40 -22.00 15.46
CA ASP A 72 -15.13 -23.40 15.05
C ASP A 72 -16.22 -24.40 15.47
N VAL A 73 -17.15 -24.00 16.36
CA VAL A 73 -18.20 -24.90 16.89
C VAL A 73 -19.38 -25.09 15.90
N ARG A 74 -19.43 -24.34 14.80
CA ARG A 74 -20.55 -24.41 13.83
C ARG A 74 -20.34 -25.39 12.66
N ASP A 75 -19.18 -26.04 12.55
CA ASP A 75 -18.84 -26.90 11.40
C ASP A 75 -18.74 -28.42 11.75
N GLY A 76 -19.22 -28.83 12.92
CA GLY A 76 -19.07 -30.21 13.43
C GLY A 76 -20.37 -31.01 13.56
N GLY A 77 -21.43 -30.68 12.80
CA GLY A 77 -22.76 -31.26 13.03
C GLY A 77 -23.52 -31.61 11.75
N VAL A 78 -22.97 -32.48 10.91
CA VAL A 78 -23.75 -33.30 9.96
C VAL A 78 -23.14 -34.69 9.95
N ASP A 79 -23.76 -35.62 10.69
CA ASP A 79 -23.90 -37.05 10.36
C ASP A 79 -24.58 -37.76 11.54
N GLU A 80 -25.90 -37.94 11.45
CA GLU A 80 -26.64 -39.23 11.54
C GLU A 80 -28.14 -39.02 11.34
#